data_AF-A0A8T6CDS6-F1
#
_entry.id   AF-A0A8T6CDS6-F1
#
_cell.length_a   1.000
_cell.length_b   1.000
_cell.length_c   1.000
_cell.angle_alpha   90.00
_cell.angle_beta   90.00
_cell.angle_gamma   90.00
#
_symmetry.space_group_name_H-M   'P 1'
#
loop_
_entity.id
_entity.type
_entity.pdbx_description
1 polymer ?
#
loop_
_entity_poly.entity_id
_entity_poly.type
_entity_poly.pdbx_seq_one_letter_code
_entity_poly.pdbx_strand_id
1 'polypeptide(L)'
;MRFGIDTSVLMRLLTGDPPDAFEDCLRKLTAMVEDDGAEIFASNQVIGEAYVAVRHHYGVTRDDARAGLIDVLSSGLVAPLSGRPVLEALEDLRRRWAVRPPHRRRLRTRRDGGPHAGPPNVPRCRGPDDSETAAYLELVYERQFCYHRRHLLAGVITVAAQRPLLACLLVPALALAAELAARPRLRGRPVAVTDESGLRVAEASEAAIGRGVRVGQVLAEAIGWCPPLVVLESRPARTRRAADQLVEAAAAVSPLVEEAAPGEVYADLRGLEGLYPHEDAIAQALLDAAPEALGVRLGLAGSRFTARAAASVASPGAWLRVGDAEAREWLAPLPTALLPLDEASREWLGLLGLATLGDLATLPRHAVEAQLGAGGGRAWLAARGEDATPITPMVRGERVVERAQTEPPLTALEAVLHTFGQLLGRALARPSVHGRLVRAVRLTAVTEDEQVWERRRVLTEPTGDRDRLWTALRPSIEAAEFDGPIAELALELGGLTAERGRQGRLLRERGGRRREQLDEMARHLQLRYGQAALRRVVALAPLSRIPERRYALADYEP
;
A
#
# COMPACT_ATOMS: atom_id res chain seq x y z
N MET A 1 4.29 26.76 29.12
CA MET A 1 4.36 26.56 27.64
C MET A 1 3.70 25.23 27.27
N ARG A 2 3.33 24.96 26.01
CA ARG A 2 2.71 23.67 25.61
C ARG A 2 3.71 22.77 24.87
N PHE A 3 3.87 21.53 25.29
CA PHE A 3 4.80 20.56 24.70
C PHE A 3 4.09 19.25 24.33
N GLY A 4 4.45 18.67 23.18
CA GLY A 4 4.04 17.32 22.79
C GLY A 4 5.11 16.30 23.20
N ILE A 5 4.70 15.11 23.64
CA ILE A 5 5.61 13.99 23.90
C ILE A 5 5.56 12.94 22.81
N ASP A 6 6.69 12.30 22.54
CA ASP A 6 6.80 11.16 21.64
C ASP A 6 6.38 9.85 22.31
N THR A 7 6.04 8.86 21.48
CA THR A 7 5.74 7.48 21.90
C THR A 7 6.81 6.89 22.80
N SER A 8 8.10 7.16 22.59
CA SER A 8 9.15 6.63 23.48
C SER A 8 9.10 7.22 24.90
N VAL A 9 8.63 8.45 25.07
CA VAL A 9 8.49 9.10 26.39
C VAL A 9 7.26 8.53 27.09
N LEU A 10 6.14 8.42 26.39
CA LEU A 10 4.93 7.80 26.92
C LEU A 10 5.18 6.34 27.31
N MET A 11 5.91 5.57 26.49
CA MET A 11 6.29 4.19 26.80
C MET A 11 7.07 4.07 28.11
N ARG A 12 8.07 4.92 28.37
CA ARG A 12 8.85 4.89 29.62
C ARG A 12 7.95 5.12 30.85
N LEU A 13 7.01 6.06 30.75
CA LEU A 13 6.03 6.32 31.82
C LEU A 13 5.07 5.14 32.05
N LEU A 14 4.77 4.36 31.01
CA LEU A 14 3.89 3.20 31.08
C LEU A 14 4.55 1.92 31.60
N THR A 15 5.83 1.70 31.27
CA THR A 15 6.53 0.45 31.57
C THR A 15 7.49 0.55 32.74
N GLY A 16 7.94 1.76 33.10
CA GLY A 16 9.04 1.97 34.05
C GLY A 16 10.40 1.49 33.53
N ASP A 17 10.50 1.16 32.23
CA ASP A 17 11.65 0.47 31.64
C ASP A 17 12.37 1.35 30.59
N PRO A 18 13.71 1.52 30.68
CA PRO A 18 14.58 1.10 31.77
C PRO A 18 14.49 2.05 33.01
N PRO A 19 14.68 1.56 34.24
CA PRO A 19 14.43 2.33 35.48
C PRO A 19 15.13 3.68 35.54
N ASP A 20 16.44 3.72 35.27
CA ASP A 20 17.24 4.96 35.30
C ASP A 20 16.69 6.04 34.34
N ALA A 21 16.14 5.62 33.20
CA ALA A 21 15.56 6.53 32.21
C ALA A 21 14.12 6.91 32.56
N PHE A 22 13.38 6.06 33.28
CA PHE A 22 12.08 6.41 33.84
C PHE A 22 12.23 7.47 34.94
N GLU A 23 13.17 7.31 35.88
CA GLU A 23 13.40 8.29 36.96
C GLU A 23 13.87 9.66 36.43
N ASP A 24 14.80 9.68 35.47
CA ASP A 24 15.23 10.93 34.83
C ASP A 24 14.11 11.59 34.00
N CYS A 25 13.27 10.79 33.32
CA CYS A 25 12.10 11.27 32.60
C CYS A 25 11.05 11.87 33.55
N LEU A 26 10.70 11.17 34.63
CA LEU A 26 9.73 11.61 35.62
C LEU A 26 10.17 12.93 36.25
N ARG A 27 11.40 13.00 36.78
CA ARG A 27 11.96 14.22 37.38
C ARG A 27 11.94 15.42 36.43
N LYS A 28 12.26 15.22 35.15
CA LYS A 28 12.24 16.30 34.14
C LYS A 28 10.82 16.78 33.82
N LEU A 29 9.87 15.86 33.66
CA LEU A 29 8.48 16.22 33.37
C LEU A 29 7.84 16.90 34.58
N THR A 30 8.08 16.43 35.81
CA THR A 30 7.62 17.08 37.04
C THR A 30 8.16 18.50 37.14
N ALA A 31 9.47 18.72 36.99
CA ALA A 31 10.05 20.07 37.02
C ALA A 31 9.44 21.00 35.95
N MET A 32 9.24 20.51 34.72
CA MET A 32 8.59 21.30 33.67
C MET A 32 7.12 21.67 34.03
N VAL A 33 6.37 20.78 34.68
CA VAL A 33 4.97 21.03 35.04
C VAL A 33 4.86 21.92 36.28
N GLU A 34 5.66 21.66 37.32
CA GLU A 34 5.59 22.33 38.62
C GLU A 34 6.37 23.66 38.68
N ASP A 35 7.59 23.71 38.14
CA ASP A 35 8.46 24.91 38.18
C ASP A 35 8.19 25.85 36.99
N ASP A 36 8.07 25.30 35.77
CA ASP A 36 7.94 26.10 34.52
C ASP A 36 6.48 26.30 34.05
N GLY A 37 5.49 25.73 34.74
CA GLY A 37 4.07 25.81 34.34
C GLY A 37 3.82 25.28 32.92
N ALA A 38 4.48 24.18 32.56
CA ALA A 38 4.34 23.55 31.25
C ALA A 38 3.11 22.64 31.19
N GLU A 39 2.34 22.78 30.12
CA GLU A 39 1.30 21.82 29.76
C GLU A 39 1.90 20.77 28.81
N ILE A 40 1.88 19.50 29.21
CA ILE A 40 2.51 18.41 28.45
C ILE A 40 1.42 17.49 27.89
N PHE A 41 1.50 17.17 26.60
CA PHE A 41 0.43 16.45 25.89
C PHE A 41 0.92 15.24 25.09
N ALA A 42 0.15 14.15 25.13
CA ALA A 42 0.27 13.03 24.21
C ALA A 42 -0.80 13.12 23.11
N SER A 43 -0.41 13.00 21.84
CA SER A 43 -1.35 12.97 20.71
C SER A 43 -2.10 11.64 20.63
N ASN A 44 -3.25 11.60 19.95
CA ASN A 44 -4.01 10.35 19.76
C ASN A 44 -3.18 9.27 19.04
N GLN A 45 -2.28 9.69 18.14
CA GLN A 45 -1.34 8.80 17.46
C GLN A 45 -0.32 8.21 18.45
N VAL A 46 0.31 9.05 19.27
CA VAL A 46 1.28 8.64 20.30
C VAL A 46 0.66 7.67 21.32
N ILE A 47 -0.58 7.93 21.74
CA ILE A 47 -1.36 7.06 22.63
C ILE A 47 -1.68 5.73 21.95
N GLY A 48 -2.06 5.74 20.67
CA GLY A 48 -2.33 4.54 19.88
C GLY A 48 -1.09 3.68 19.63
N GLU A 49 0.03 4.31 19.28
CA GLU A 49 1.33 3.65 19.11
C GLU A 49 1.83 3.03 20.42
N ALA A 50 1.74 3.76 21.54
CA ALA A 50 2.13 3.24 22.85
C ALA A 50 1.25 2.06 23.28
N TYR A 51 -0.08 2.15 23.07
CA TYR A 51 -0.98 1.01 23.27
C TYR A 51 -0.56 -0.21 22.45
N VAL A 52 -0.29 -0.06 21.14
CA VAL A 52 0.17 -1.17 20.28
C VAL A 52 1.52 -1.73 20.75
N ALA A 53 2.47 -0.88 21.13
CA ALA A 53 3.79 -1.29 21.58
C ALA A 53 3.75 -2.07 22.90
N VAL A 54 3.06 -1.57 23.93
CA VAL A 54 2.84 -2.28 25.21
C VAL A 54 2.18 -3.65 24.97
N ARG A 55 1.18 -3.69 24.07
CA ARG A 55 0.43 -4.89 23.71
C ARG A 55 1.23 -5.96 22.97
N HIS A 56 2.12 -5.58 22.06
CA HIS A 56 2.79 -6.51 21.14
C HIS A 56 4.25 -6.78 21.47
N HIS A 57 4.95 -5.85 22.14
CA HIS A 57 6.36 -6.02 22.52
C HIS A 57 6.54 -6.42 23.98
N TYR A 58 5.68 -5.93 24.89
CA TYR A 58 5.75 -6.24 26.33
C TYR A 58 4.75 -7.33 26.75
N GLY A 59 3.94 -7.86 25.83
CA GLY A 59 2.98 -8.95 26.08
C GLY A 59 1.80 -8.60 27.00
N VAL A 60 1.70 -7.33 27.40
CA VAL A 60 0.75 -6.82 28.41
C VAL A 60 -0.70 -6.98 27.91
N THR A 61 -1.64 -7.27 28.81
CA THR A 61 -3.05 -7.51 28.44
C THR A 61 -3.71 -6.23 27.89
N ARG A 62 -4.91 -6.36 27.31
CA ARG A 62 -5.62 -5.18 26.76
C ARG A 62 -6.03 -4.20 27.84
N ASP A 63 -6.30 -4.71 29.03
CA ASP A 63 -6.86 -3.92 30.11
C ASP A 63 -5.77 -3.33 30.99
N ASP A 64 -4.66 -4.05 31.22
CA ASP A 64 -3.45 -3.51 31.86
C ASP A 64 -2.82 -2.39 31.01
N ALA A 65 -2.75 -2.58 29.68
CA ALA A 65 -2.23 -1.56 28.76
C ALA A 65 -3.09 -0.28 28.75
N ARG A 66 -4.42 -0.42 28.93
CA ARG A 66 -5.34 0.72 29.05
C ARG A 66 -5.31 1.34 30.43
N ALA A 67 -5.18 0.55 31.49
CA ALA A 67 -5.06 1.04 32.86
C ALA A 67 -3.82 1.92 33.01
N GLY A 68 -2.64 1.42 32.62
CA GLY A 68 -1.42 2.23 32.60
C GLY A 68 -1.56 3.50 31.76
N LEU A 69 -2.21 3.43 30.60
CA LEU A 69 -2.50 4.62 29.78
C LEU A 69 -3.42 5.63 30.48
N ILE A 70 -4.47 5.18 31.16
CA ILE A 70 -5.36 6.05 31.93
C ILE A 70 -4.60 6.67 33.10
N ASP A 71 -3.84 5.88 33.85
CA ASP A 71 -3.09 6.34 35.03
C ASP A 71 -2.05 7.39 34.65
N VAL A 72 -1.26 7.15 33.59
CA VAL A 72 -0.28 8.13 33.08
C VAL A 72 -0.99 9.38 32.53
N LEU A 73 -2.04 9.22 31.73
CA LEU A 73 -2.76 10.35 31.11
C LEU A 73 -3.68 11.13 32.07
N SER A 74 -3.88 10.62 33.29
CA SER A 74 -4.66 11.26 34.37
C SER A 74 -3.79 11.70 35.55
N SER A 75 -2.50 11.40 35.53
CA SER A 75 -1.51 11.73 36.58
C SER A 75 -1.29 13.23 36.81
N GLY A 76 -1.72 14.08 35.87
CA GLY A 76 -1.38 15.50 35.82
C GLY A 76 -0.04 15.82 35.14
N LEU A 77 0.84 14.84 34.93
CA LEU A 77 2.14 15.03 34.28
C LEU A 77 2.05 15.06 32.74
N VAL A 78 1.09 14.34 32.17
CA VAL A 78 0.83 14.29 30.73
C VAL A 78 -0.68 14.21 30.52
N ALA A 79 -1.24 15.12 29.72
CA ALA A 79 -2.66 15.08 29.34
C ALA A 79 -2.82 14.53 27.91
N PRO A 80 -3.96 13.91 27.55
CA PRO A 80 -4.26 13.63 26.14
C PRO A 80 -4.56 14.94 25.41
N LEU A 81 -3.97 15.14 24.21
CA LEU A 81 -4.14 16.36 23.41
C LEU A 81 -5.60 16.63 23.03
N SER A 82 -6.39 15.57 22.83
CA SER A 82 -7.83 15.67 22.56
C SER A 82 -8.69 15.72 23.84
N GLY A 83 -8.06 15.79 25.02
CA GLY A 83 -8.70 15.92 26.32
C GLY A 83 -9.52 14.70 26.76
N ARG A 84 -10.52 14.99 27.62
CA ARG A 84 -11.38 14.00 28.29
C ARG A 84 -11.94 12.89 27.39
N PRO A 85 -12.37 13.14 26.12
CA PRO A 85 -12.83 12.10 25.21
C PRO A 85 -11.87 10.92 24.98
N VAL A 86 -10.56 11.09 25.18
CA VAL A 86 -9.58 9.99 25.07
C VAL A 86 -9.52 9.16 26.35
N LEU A 87 -9.57 9.81 27.52
CA LEU A 87 -9.71 9.11 28.80
C LEU A 87 -11.04 8.35 28.84
N GLU A 88 -12.13 9.02 28.46
CA GLU A 88 -13.45 8.43 28.30
C GLU A 88 -13.43 7.25 27.33
N ALA A 89 -12.73 7.33 26.19
CA ALA A 89 -12.60 6.20 25.26
C ALA A 89 -11.79 5.02 25.83
N LEU A 90 -10.70 5.28 26.56
CA LEU A 90 -9.89 4.25 27.22
C LEU A 90 -10.69 3.58 28.36
N GLU A 91 -11.39 4.37 29.17
CA GLU A 91 -12.28 3.89 30.23
C GLU A 91 -13.50 3.14 29.68
N ASP A 92 -14.12 3.63 28.61
CA ASP A 92 -15.27 2.98 28.00
C ASP A 92 -14.90 1.64 27.41
N LEU A 93 -13.72 1.52 26.79
CA LEU A 93 -13.24 0.24 26.26
C LEU A 93 -12.89 -0.76 27.36
N ARG A 94 -12.59 -0.29 28.58
CA ARG A 94 -12.50 -1.10 29.80
C ARG A 94 -13.91 -1.47 30.31
N ARG A 95 -14.82 -0.51 30.51
CA ARG A 95 -16.21 -0.77 30.95
C ARG A 95 -17.00 -1.67 29.99
N ARG A 96 -16.82 -1.51 28.68
CA ARG A 96 -17.51 -2.26 27.61
C ARG A 96 -17.02 -3.65 27.35
N TRP A 97 -16.15 -4.12 28.21
CA TRP A 97 -16.03 -5.54 28.36
C TRP A 97 -16.68 -6.05 29.66
N ALA A 98 -17.26 -5.32 30.61
CA ALA A 98 -17.69 -5.83 31.95
C ALA A 98 -18.34 -7.24 32.13
N VAL A 99 -18.86 -7.96 31.12
CA VAL A 99 -20.04 -8.84 31.27
C VAL A 99 -20.06 -10.20 30.50
N ARG A 100 -18.99 -11.03 30.42
CA ARG A 100 -19.09 -12.40 29.80
C ARG A 100 -18.61 -13.54 30.72
N PRO A 101 -19.40 -14.61 30.93
CA PRO A 101 -18.94 -15.82 31.62
C PRO A 101 -18.15 -16.76 30.68
N PRO A 102 -17.15 -17.50 31.17
CA PRO A 102 -16.32 -18.39 30.35
C PRO A 102 -16.93 -19.78 30.13
N HIS A 103 -16.92 -20.28 28.89
CA HIS A 103 -17.29 -21.66 28.55
C HIS A 103 -16.22 -22.66 29.01
N ARG A 104 -16.61 -23.65 29.84
CA ARG A 104 -15.75 -24.79 30.21
C ARG A 104 -15.47 -25.71 29.00
N ARG A 105 -14.23 -25.73 28.49
CA ARG A 105 -13.72 -26.85 27.66
C ARG A 105 -12.93 -27.83 28.52
N ARG A 106 -13.37 -29.09 28.55
CA ARG A 106 -12.62 -30.21 29.16
C ARG A 106 -11.40 -30.54 28.30
N LEU A 107 -10.19 -30.47 28.86
CA LEU A 107 -9.00 -31.03 28.25
C LEU A 107 -8.89 -32.53 28.59
N ARG A 108 -8.71 -33.36 27.55
CA ARG A 108 -8.37 -34.79 27.71
C ARG A 108 -6.90 -34.92 28.09
N THR A 109 -6.61 -35.70 29.12
CA THR A 109 -5.25 -36.11 29.48
C THR A 109 -4.73 -37.17 28.50
N ARG A 110 -3.43 -37.10 28.18
CA ARG A 110 -2.67 -38.25 27.66
C ARG A 110 -1.33 -38.32 28.40
N ARG A 111 -0.95 -39.55 28.77
CA ARG A 111 0.15 -39.90 29.68
C ARG A 111 1.44 -40.25 28.94
N ASP A 112 2.55 -39.97 29.61
CA ASP A 112 3.84 -40.72 29.73
C ASP A 112 4.61 -41.13 28.45
N GLY A 113 5.96 -41.14 28.41
CA GLY A 113 6.98 -40.83 29.42
C GLY A 113 8.40 -40.66 28.82
N GLY A 114 9.41 -40.34 29.65
CA GLY A 114 10.83 -40.08 29.25
C GLY A 114 11.72 -41.35 29.17
N PRO A 115 12.99 -41.36 29.64
CA PRO A 115 13.81 -40.29 30.25
C PRO A 115 15.31 -40.22 29.82
N HIS A 116 16.08 -39.21 30.28
CA HIS A 116 17.46 -39.39 30.79
C HIS A 116 17.99 -38.18 31.61
N ALA A 117 18.66 -38.54 32.72
CA ALA A 117 19.43 -37.83 33.75
C ALA A 117 20.49 -36.80 33.28
N GLY A 118 21.07 -35.93 34.13
CA GLY A 118 20.98 -35.77 35.61
C GLY A 118 21.75 -34.54 36.17
N PRO A 119 21.73 -34.28 37.50
CA PRO A 119 21.97 -32.96 38.16
C PRO A 119 23.24 -32.98 39.09
N PRO A 120 23.43 -32.21 40.20
CA PRO A 120 22.63 -31.12 40.86
C PRO A 120 23.45 -29.85 41.28
N ASN A 121 22.83 -28.74 41.73
CA ASN A 121 22.44 -28.56 43.16
C ASN A 121 21.26 -27.57 43.42
N VAL A 122 21.34 -26.71 44.46
CA VAL A 122 20.22 -26.36 45.39
C VAL A 122 20.39 -24.96 46.02
N PRO A 123 19.37 -24.36 46.70
CA PRO A 123 18.02 -24.85 47.05
C PRO A 123 16.83 -23.92 46.72
N ARG A 124 15.60 -24.44 46.93
CA ARG A 124 14.33 -23.70 46.93
C ARG A 124 14.00 -23.16 48.33
N CYS A 125 13.23 -22.07 48.40
CA CYS A 125 12.28 -21.82 49.49
C CYS A 125 10.84 -22.03 48.99
N ARG A 126 9.95 -22.48 49.88
CA ARG A 126 8.53 -22.75 49.62
C ARG A 126 7.71 -21.46 49.78
N GLY A 127 6.63 -21.31 49.01
CA GLY A 127 5.56 -20.35 49.31
C GLY A 127 4.46 -21.00 50.18
N PRO A 128 3.89 -20.26 51.16
CA PRO A 128 2.52 -20.39 51.65
C PRO A 128 1.59 -19.48 50.81
N ASP A 129 0.51 -20.00 50.22
CA ASP A 129 -0.87 -20.14 50.76
C ASP A 129 -1.76 -18.91 50.52
N ASP A 130 -3.01 -19.18 50.13
CA ASP A 130 -3.96 -18.21 49.58
C ASP A 130 -4.61 -17.30 50.64
N SER A 131 -4.56 -15.98 50.42
CA SER A 131 -5.70 -15.06 50.66
C SER A 131 -5.34 -13.60 50.30
N GLU A 132 -5.52 -13.22 49.02
CA GLU A 132 -5.89 -11.84 48.56
C GLU A 132 -5.91 -11.69 47.03
N THR A 133 -5.28 -12.60 46.28
CA THR A 133 -5.09 -12.50 44.81
C THR A 133 -6.32 -12.86 43.95
N ALA A 134 -7.53 -12.85 44.51
CA ALA A 134 -8.74 -13.38 43.86
C ALA A 134 -9.77 -12.32 43.40
N ALA A 135 -9.53 -11.03 43.66
CA ALA A 135 -10.52 -9.97 43.42
C ALA A 135 -10.41 -9.24 42.06
N TYR A 136 -9.37 -9.50 41.26
CA TYR A 136 -8.95 -8.55 40.19
C TYR A 136 -9.30 -8.97 38.74
N LEU A 137 -9.96 -10.12 38.52
CA LEU A 137 -9.98 -10.75 37.18
C LEU A 137 -11.35 -11.22 36.62
N GLU A 138 -12.49 -10.99 37.28
CA GLU A 138 -13.77 -11.62 36.84
C GLU A 138 -14.87 -10.70 36.27
N LEU A 139 -14.65 -9.38 36.23
CA LEU A 139 -15.54 -8.45 35.53
C LEU A 139 -14.72 -7.72 34.48
N VAL A 140 -14.79 -8.18 33.20
CA VAL A 140 -14.50 -7.48 31.90
C VAL A 140 -14.22 -8.45 30.68
N TYR A 141 -15.23 -9.17 30.07
CA TYR A 141 -15.19 -9.62 28.62
C TYR A 141 -16.43 -9.53 27.58
N GLU A 142 -17.52 -8.73 27.68
CA GLU A 142 -18.52 -8.43 26.59
C GLU A 142 -19.01 -6.95 26.46
N ARG A 143 -19.32 -6.56 25.19
CA ARG A 143 -20.13 -5.43 24.63
C ARG A 143 -19.49 -4.12 24.13
N GLN A 144 -18.90 -4.23 22.95
CA GLN A 144 -19.16 -3.40 21.74
C GLN A 144 -18.94 -1.86 21.76
N PHE A 145 -17.99 -1.45 20.91
CA PHE A 145 -18.06 -0.39 19.88
C PHE A 145 -19.30 0.52 19.77
N CYS A 146 -19.01 1.82 19.51
CA CYS A 146 -19.82 3.00 19.17
C CYS A 146 -19.34 4.17 20.05
N TYR A 147 -19.16 5.41 19.62
CA TYR A 147 -19.31 6.08 18.32
C TYR A 147 -18.41 7.34 18.39
N HIS A 148 -18.08 8.00 17.28
CA HIS A 148 -17.37 9.30 17.33
C HIS A 148 -18.27 10.40 16.76
N ARG A 149 -18.72 11.36 17.58
CA ARG A 149 -19.14 12.68 17.07
C ARG A 149 -19.31 13.78 18.15
N ARG A 150 -18.49 14.83 17.96
CA ARG A 150 -18.76 16.28 18.14
C ARG A 150 -19.12 16.88 19.51
N HIS A 151 -18.35 17.92 19.84
CA HIS A 151 -18.95 19.25 20.07
C HIS A 151 -18.25 20.32 19.22
N LEU A 152 -19.06 21.11 18.51
CA LEU A 152 -18.87 22.53 18.21
C LEU A 152 -20.25 23.05 17.77
N LEU A 153 -20.83 23.97 18.54
CA LEU A 153 -22.18 24.50 18.32
C LEU A 153 -22.11 26.03 18.15
N ALA A 154 -22.06 26.48 16.89
CA ALA A 154 -22.52 27.80 16.44
C ALA A 154 -22.61 27.76 14.91
N GLY A 155 -23.83 27.79 14.36
CA GLY A 155 -24.09 27.55 12.94
C GLY A 155 -24.60 26.13 12.69
N VAL A 156 -25.92 25.99 12.52
CA VAL A 156 -26.57 24.69 12.28
C VAL A 156 -26.37 24.28 10.83
N ILE A 157 -25.22 23.70 10.53
CA ILE A 157 -25.10 22.73 9.43
C ILE A 157 -25.29 21.35 10.05
N THR A 158 -26.49 20.80 9.88
CA THR A 158 -26.74 19.36 10.02
C THR A 158 -25.93 18.61 8.97
N VAL A 159 -24.63 18.45 9.21
CA VAL A 159 -23.83 17.48 8.47
C VAL A 159 -24.43 16.13 8.83
N ALA A 160 -25.16 15.55 7.89
CA ALA A 160 -25.62 14.18 7.96
C ALA A 160 -24.44 13.26 8.35
N ALA A 161 -24.71 12.07 8.86
CA ALA A 161 -23.67 11.05 8.79
C ALA A 161 -23.44 10.80 7.30
N GLN A 162 -22.37 11.38 6.73
CA GLN A 162 -21.93 11.07 5.38
C GLN A 162 -21.66 9.57 5.36
N ARG A 163 -22.58 8.84 4.74
CA ARG A 163 -22.42 7.41 4.50
C ARG A 163 -21.17 7.25 3.62
N PRO A 164 -20.39 6.17 3.78
CA PRO A 164 -19.33 5.89 2.82
C PRO A 164 -19.93 5.90 1.41
N LEU A 165 -19.23 6.54 0.48
CA LEU A 165 -19.54 6.45 -0.93
C LEU A 165 -18.22 6.11 -1.63
N LEU A 166 -18.16 4.89 -2.15
CA LEU A 166 -17.04 4.36 -2.90
C LEU A 166 -17.44 4.28 -4.36
N ALA A 167 -16.57 4.77 -5.23
CA ALA A 167 -16.60 4.46 -6.64
C ALA A 167 -15.75 3.22 -6.92
N CYS A 168 -16.20 2.39 -7.86
CA CYS A 168 -15.43 1.35 -8.51
C CYS A 168 -15.48 1.58 -10.03
N LEU A 169 -14.33 1.89 -10.63
CA LEU A 169 -14.12 1.95 -12.07
C LEU A 169 -13.67 0.57 -12.52
N LEU A 170 -14.46 -0.09 -13.35
CA LEU A 170 -14.25 -1.47 -13.77
C LEU A 170 -14.15 -1.58 -15.30
N VAL A 171 -13.10 -2.25 -15.76
CA VAL A 171 -12.92 -2.75 -17.12
C VAL A 171 -12.66 -4.26 -17.00
N PRO A 172 -13.69 -5.13 -17.11
CA PRO A 172 -13.60 -6.55 -16.74
C PRO A 172 -12.57 -7.39 -17.51
N ALA A 173 -12.24 -6.97 -18.73
CA ALA A 173 -11.26 -7.60 -19.62
C ALA A 173 -10.35 -6.49 -20.15
N LEU A 174 -9.36 -6.08 -19.35
CA LEU A 174 -8.56 -4.88 -19.61
C LEU A 174 -7.61 -5.06 -20.79
N ALA A 175 -6.97 -6.23 -20.93
CA ALA A 175 -6.03 -6.47 -22.03
C ALA A 175 -6.77 -6.41 -23.38
N LEU A 176 -7.94 -7.04 -23.45
CA LEU A 176 -8.84 -7.00 -24.59
C LEU A 176 -9.38 -5.59 -24.84
N ALA A 177 -9.81 -4.87 -23.80
CA ALA A 177 -10.29 -3.49 -23.95
C ALA A 177 -9.21 -2.57 -24.53
N ALA A 178 -7.96 -2.70 -24.06
CA ALA A 178 -6.84 -1.92 -24.55
C ALA A 178 -6.46 -2.29 -26.01
N GLU A 179 -6.53 -3.57 -26.37
CA GLU A 179 -6.34 -4.05 -27.74
C GLU A 179 -7.47 -3.60 -28.70
N LEU A 180 -8.73 -3.59 -28.24
CA LEU A 180 -9.89 -3.09 -28.99
C LEU A 180 -9.92 -1.55 -29.11
N ALA A 181 -9.41 -0.83 -28.12
CA ALA A 181 -9.19 0.61 -28.20
C ALA A 181 -8.17 0.96 -29.29
N ALA A 182 -7.08 0.18 -29.39
CA ALA A 182 -6.08 0.31 -30.45
C ALA A 182 -6.58 -0.16 -31.83
N ARG A 183 -7.54 -1.10 -31.86
CA ARG A 183 -8.07 -1.69 -33.10
C ARG A 183 -9.61 -1.64 -33.16
N PRO A 184 -10.22 -0.45 -33.34
CA PRO A 184 -11.69 -0.29 -33.32
C PRO A 184 -12.45 -1.19 -34.30
N ARG A 185 -11.82 -1.58 -35.42
CA ARG A 185 -12.37 -2.52 -36.44
C ARG A 185 -12.63 -3.94 -35.91
N LEU A 186 -12.15 -4.28 -34.72
CA LEU A 186 -12.36 -5.58 -34.08
C LEU A 186 -13.53 -5.57 -33.07
N ARG A 187 -14.11 -4.41 -32.75
CA ARG A 187 -15.25 -4.30 -31.84
C ARG A 187 -16.45 -5.10 -32.38
N GLY A 188 -17.15 -5.82 -31.51
CA GLY A 188 -18.29 -6.68 -31.86
C GLY A 188 -17.93 -8.00 -32.57
N ARG A 189 -16.66 -8.23 -32.92
CA ARG A 189 -16.20 -9.53 -33.46
C ARG A 189 -15.87 -10.50 -32.31
N PRO A 190 -15.91 -11.83 -32.54
CA PRO A 190 -15.29 -12.78 -31.62
C PRO A 190 -13.77 -12.57 -31.64
N VAL A 191 -13.27 -11.99 -30.55
CA VAL A 191 -11.84 -11.75 -30.27
C VAL A 191 -11.46 -12.45 -28.96
N ALA A 192 -10.25 -12.99 -28.90
CA ALA A 192 -9.59 -13.46 -27.68
C ALA A 192 -8.16 -12.91 -27.59
N VAL A 193 -7.71 -12.61 -26.38
CA VAL A 193 -6.30 -12.31 -26.06
C VAL A 193 -5.68 -13.55 -25.41
N THR A 194 -4.47 -13.93 -25.82
CA THR A 194 -3.75 -15.04 -25.22
C THR A 194 -3.16 -14.67 -23.86
N ASP A 195 -2.76 -15.68 -23.10
CA ASP A 195 -1.79 -15.53 -22.02
C ASP A 195 -0.37 -15.26 -22.57
N GLU A 196 0.59 -15.01 -21.67
CA GLU A 196 2.00 -14.79 -22.01
C GLU A 196 2.65 -16.02 -22.68
N SER A 197 2.10 -17.23 -22.48
CA SER A 197 2.58 -18.43 -23.18
C SER A 197 2.08 -18.55 -24.63
N GLY A 198 1.05 -17.78 -25.01
CA GLY A 198 0.38 -17.91 -26.30
C GLY A 198 -0.52 -19.16 -26.44
N LEU A 199 -0.60 -20.01 -25.41
CA LEU A 199 -1.25 -21.32 -25.48
C LEU A 199 -2.68 -21.35 -24.92
N ARG A 200 -3.07 -20.34 -24.12
CA ARG A 200 -4.38 -20.27 -23.46
C ARG A 200 -5.06 -18.93 -23.72
N VAL A 201 -6.39 -18.92 -23.63
CA VAL A 201 -7.20 -17.70 -23.67
C VAL A 201 -7.11 -17.00 -22.32
N ALA A 202 -6.46 -15.83 -22.24
CA ALA A 202 -6.43 -15.01 -21.02
C ALA A 202 -7.70 -14.16 -20.89
N GLU A 203 -8.17 -13.56 -21.98
CA GLU A 203 -9.39 -12.75 -22.01
C GLU A 203 -10.16 -13.02 -23.31
N ALA A 204 -11.49 -12.90 -23.26
CA ALA A 204 -12.36 -13.15 -24.41
C ALA A 204 -13.50 -12.13 -24.49
N SER A 205 -13.84 -11.72 -25.71
CA SER A 205 -14.99 -10.85 -25.98
C SER A 205 -16.32 -11.56 -25.71
N GLU A 206 -17.36 -10.81 -25.36
CA GLU A 206 -18.73 -11.33 -25.20
C GLU A 206 -19.20 -12.10 -26.45
N ALA A 207 -18.80 -11.66 -27.65
CA ALA A 207 -19.09 -12.34 -28.92
C ALA A 207 -18.35 -13.68 -29.12
N ALA A 208 -17.19 -13.88 -28.47
CA ALA A 208 -16.49 -15.16 -28.43
C ALA A 208 -17.06 -16.07 -27.33
N ILE A 209 -17.37 -15.52 -26.15
CA ILE A 209 -17.98 -16.25 -25.03
C ILE A 209 -19.36 -16.79 -25.42
N GLY A 210 -20.19 -15.99 -26.11
CA GLY A 210 -21.47 -16.43 -26.67
C GLY A 210 -21.36 -17.51 -27.76
N ARG A 211 -20.14 -17.81 -28.24
CA ARG A 211 -19.82 -18.94 -29.14
C ARG A 211 -19.12 -20.09 -28.41
N GLY A 212 -19.12 -20.08 -27.08
CA GLY A 212 -18.58 -21.13 -26.22
C GLY A 212 -17.12 -20.96 -25.79
N VAL A 213 -16.40 -19.93 -26.25
CA VAL A 213 -15.00 -19.70 -25.82
C VAL A 213 -14.95 -19.37 -24.33
N ARG A 214 -14.18 -20.12 -23.54
CA ARG A 214 -13.98 -19.86 -22.11
C ARG A 214 -12.58 -19.30 -21.85
N VAL A 215 -12.49 -18.39 -20.88
CA VAL A 215 -11.21 -17.95 -20.32
C VAL A 215 -10.51 -19.13 -19.64
N GLY A 216 -9.18 -19.18 -19.76
CA GLY A 216 -8.32 -20.23 -19.23
C GLY A 216 -8.19 -21.49 -20.10
N GLN A 217 -9.04 -21.70 -21.11
CA GLN A 217 -9.00 -22.90 -21.95
C GLN A 217 -7.85 -22.87 -22.99
N VAL A 218 -7.52 -24.02 -23.58
CA VAL A 218 -6.45 -24.10 -24.59
C VAL A 218 -6.88 -23.38 -25.86
N LEU A 219 -5.98 -22.58 -26.43
CA LEU A 219 -6.27 -21.75 -27.60
C LEU A 219 -6.75 -22.57 -28.82
N ALA A 220 -6.16 -23.75 -29.04
CA ALA A 220 -6.57 -24.67 -30.10
C ALA A 220 -8.04 -25.13 -29.95
N GLU A 221 -8.51 -25.36 -28.72
CA GLU A 221 -9.91 -25.71 -28.43
C GLU A 221 -10.83 -24.51 -28.69
N ALA A 222 -10.39 -23.30 -28.31
CA ALA A 222 -11.13 -22.06 -28.57
C ALA A 222 -11.33 -21.79 -30.06
N ILE A 223 -10.28 -22.00 -30.88
CA ILE A 223 -10.34 -21.89 -32.34
C ILE A 223 -11.27 -22.99 -32.91
N GLY A 224 -11.20 -24.20 -32.38
CA GLY A 224 -12.07 -25.31 -32.79
C GLY A 224 -13.57 -25.04 -32.55
N TRP A 225 -13.93 -24.42 -31.43
CA TRP A 225 -15.33 -24.05 -31.14
C TRP A 225 -15.77 -22.76 -31.83
N CYS A 226 -14.84 -21.83 -32.08
CA CYS A 226 -15.11 -20.57 -32.76
C CYS A 226 -14.16 -20.35 -33.96
N PRO A 227 -14.43 -20.96 -35.12
CA PRO A 227 -13.64 -20.75 -36.34
C PRO A 227 -13.40 -19.29 -36.78
N PRO A 228 -14.32 -18.31 -36.56
CA PRO A 228 -14.06 -16.91 -36.90
C PRO A 228 -13.31 -16.12 -35.81
N LEU A 229 -12.79 -16.78 -34.77
CA LEU A 229 -12.10 -16.14 -33.64
C LEU A 229 -10.84 -15.40 -34.10
N VAL A 230 -10.77 -14.10 -33.80
CA VAL A 230 -9.55 -13.31 -33.94
C VAL A 230 -8.72 -13.50 -32.68
N VAL A 231 -7.51 -14.02 -32.82
CA VAL A 231 -6.55 -14.17 -31.73
C VAL A 231 -5.60 -12.98 -31.72
N LEU A 232 -5.37 -12.42 -30.53
CA LEU A 232 -4.41 -11.36 -30.28
C LEU A 232 -3.44 -11.82 -29.19
N GLU A 233 -2.15 -11.54 -29.35
CA GLU A 233 -1.12 -11.89 -28.37
C GLU A 233 -1.18 -10.96 -27.15
N SER A 234 -0.73 -11.46 -25.99
CA SER A 234 -0.59 -10.64 -24.78
C SER A 234 0.42 -9.50 -25.01
N ARG A 235 -0.02 -8.25 -24.78
CA ARG A 235 0.82 -7.05 -24.84
C ARG A 235 0.84 -6.35 -23.48
N PRO A 236 1.64 -6.85 -22.51
CA PRO A 236 1.58 -6.41 -21.12
C PRO A 236 1.87 -4.91 -20.96
N ALA A 237 2.69 -4.28 -21.82
CA ALA A 237 2.92 -2.84 -21.77
C ALA A 237 1.64 -2.04 -22.06
N ARG A 238 0.85 -2.47 -23.05
CA ARG A 238 -0.42 -1.84 -23.42
C ARG A 238 -1.46 -1.98 -22.32
N THR A 239 -1.58 -3.19 -21.76
CA THR A 239 -2.48 -3.46 -20.62
C THR A 239 -2.10 -2.61 -19.40
N ARG A 240 -0.80 -2.48 -19.08
CA ARG A 240 -0.35 -1.63 -17.97
C ARG A 240 -0.63 -0.15 -18.22
N ARG A 241 -0.36 0.37 -19.42
CA ARG A 241 -0.69 1.76 -19.79
C ARG A 241 -2.20 2.05 -19.65
N ALA A 242 -3.05 1.09 -20.00
CA ALA A 242 -4.50 1.21 -19.81
C ALA A 242 -4.91 1.16 -18.32
N ALA A 243 -4.28 0.32 -17.49
CA ALA A 243 -4.49 0.32 -16.04
C ALA A 243 -4.06 1.67 -15.42
N ASP A 244 -2.90 2.19 -15.79
CA ASP A 244 -2.39 3.49 -15.33
C ASP A 244 -3.38 4.62 -15.69
N GLN A 245 -3.98 4.60 -16.89
CA GLN A 245 -4.99 5.58 -17.30
C GLN A 245 -6.24 5.57 -16.41
N LEU A 246 -6.72 4.40 -15.96
CA LEU A 246 -7.85 4.30 -15.03
C LEU A 246 -7.48 4.85 -13.63
N VAL A 247 -6.25 4.58 -13.19
CA VAL A 247 -5.73 5.06 -11.91
C VAL A 247 -5.49 6.57 -11.91
N GLU A 248 -5.05 7.17 -13.03
CA GLU A 248 -4.97 8.62 -13.19
C GLU A 248 -6.37 9.26 -13.31
N ALA A 249 -7.31 8.65 -14.03
CA ALA A 249 -8.69 9.14 -14.14
C ALA A 249 -9.37 9.25 -12.77
N ALA A 250 -9.27 8.19 -11.95
CA ALA A 250 -9.76 8.21 -10.58
C ALA A 250 -9.02 9.27 -9.72
N ALA A 251 -7.71 9.41 -9.90
CA ALA A 251 -6.87 10.33 -9.11
C ALA A 251 -7.05 11.80 -9.49
N ALA A 252 -7.58 12.09 -10.68
CA ALA A 252 -7.99 13.44 -11.08
C ALA A 252 -9.23 13.94 -10.30
N VAL A 253 -10.06 13.02 -9.80
CA VAL A 253 -11.31 13.33 -9.08
C VAL A 253 -11.16 13.16 -7.56
N SER A 254 -10.49 12.10 -7.10
CA SER A 254 -10.29 11.81 -5.67
C SER A 254 -8.80 11.63 -5.32
N PRO A 255 -8.32 12.18 -4.19
CA PRO A 255 -6.97 11.91 -3.70
C PRO A 255 -6.81 10.51 -3.09
N LEU A 256 -7.91 9.78 -2.84
CA LEU A 256 -7.92 8.49 -2.16
C LEU A 256 -8.31 7.37 -3.13
N VAL A 257 -7.33 6.88 -3.89
CA VAL A 257 -7.50 5.88 -4.95
C VAL A 257 -6.74 4.60 -4.63
N GLU A 258 -7.35 3.44 -4.88
CA GLU A 258 -6.73 2.12 -4.81
C GLU A 258 -6.85 1.41 -6.16
N GLU A 259 -5.73 0.97 -6.73
CA GLU A 259 -5.73 -0.06 -7.78
C GLU A 259 -5.79 -1.45 -7.10
N ALA A 260 -6.94 -2.12 -7.19
CA ALA A 260 -7.12 -3.44 -6.60
C ALA A 260 -6.58 -4.56 -7.50
N ALA A 261 -6.77 -4.38 -8.81
CA ALA A 261 -6.24 -5.20 -9.89
C ALA A 261 -6.16 -4.35 -11.17
N PRO A 262 -5.39 -4.75 -12.19
CA PRO A 262 -5.44 -4.10 -13.50
C PRO A 262 -6.87 -4.10 -14.03
N GLY A 263 -7.48 -2.92 -14.18
CA GLY A 263 -8.86 -2.76 -14.63
C GLY A 263 -9.89 -2.63 -13.52
N GLU A 264 -9.50 -2.72 -12.24
CA GLU A 264 -10.39 -2.55 -11.08
C GLU A 264 -9.80 -1.50 -10.13
N VAL A 265 -10.33 -0.27 -10.19
CA VAL A 265 -9.85 0.89 -9.44
C VAL A 265 -10.95 1.43 -8.54
N TYR A 266 -10.66 1.59 -7.26
CA TYR A 266 -11.57 2.19 -6.28
C TYR A 266 -11.18 3.64 -5.96
N ALA A 267 -12.17 4.49 -5.75
CA ALA A 267 -11.97 5.85 -5.24
C ALA A 267 -12.92 6.14 -4.07
N ASP A 268 -12.39 6.77 -3.02
CA ASP A 268 -13.21 7.31 -1.92
C ASP A 268 -13.81 8.64 -2.34
N LEU A 269 -15.13 8.80 -2.21
CA LEU A 269 -15.82 10.04 -2.58
C LEU A 269 -16.19 10.90 -1.38
N ARG A 270 -15.89 10.46 -0.15
CA ARG A 270 -16.23 11.19 1.09
C ARG A 270 -15.51 12.55 1.16
N GLY A 271 -16.26 13.60 1.46
CA GLY A 271 -15.71 14.95 1.62
C GLY A 271 -15.55 15.72 0.30
N LEU A 272 -15.92 15.14 -0.84
CA LEU A 272 -15.88 15.79 -2.15
C LEU A 272 -17.16 16.56 -2.50
N GLU A 273 -18.15 16.61 -1.60
CA GLU A 273 -19.47 17.22 -1.85
C GLU A 273 -19.41 18.74 -2.04
N GLY A 274 -18.33 19.38 -1.56
CA GLY A 274 -18.06 20.80 -1.82
C GLY A 274 -17.49 21.10 -3.20
N LEU A 275 -16.97 20.09 -3.91
CA LEU A 275 -16.49 20.17 -5.29
C LEU A 275 -17.54 19.66 -6.29
N TYR A 276 -18.28 18.61 -5.89
CA TYR A 276 -19.31 17.97 -6.71
C TYR A 276 -20.65 17.97 -5.95
N PRO A 277 -21.60 18.86 -6.28
CA PRO A 277 -22.83 19.03 -5.50
C PRO A 277 -23.77 17.80 -5.47
N HIS A 278 -23.64 16.89 -6.44
CA HIS A 278 -24.55 15.77 -6.68
C HIS A 278 -23.76 14.51 -7.04
N GLU A 279 -24.29 13.31 -6.71
CA GLU A 279 -23.65 12.03 -7.05
C GLU A 279 -23.45 11.88 -8.58
N ASP A 280 -24.42 12.32 -9.39
CA ASP A 280 -24.35 12.36 -10.85
C ASP A 280 -23.14 13.17 -11.36
N ALA A 281 -22.82 14.29 -10.71
CA ALA A 281 -21.75 15.19 -11.14
C ALA A 281 -20.36 14.58 -10.90
N ILE A 282 -20.17 13.88 -9.78
CA ILE A 282 -18.91 13.16 -9.52
C ILE A 282 -18.82 11.86 -10.32
N ALA A 283 -19.94 11.19 -10.58
CA ALA A 283 -20.00 10.04 -11.47
C ALA A 283 -19.59 10.41 -12.90
N GLN A 284 -20.14 11.50 -13.42
CA GLN A 284 -19.79 12.00 -14.75
C GLN A 284 -18.32 12.46 -14.80
N ALA A 285 -17.82 13.17 -13.78
CA ALA A 285 -16.41 13.57 -13.73
C ALA A 285 -15.43 12.37 -13.76
N LEU A 286 -15.77 11.25 -13.11
CA LEU A 286 -14.99 10.01 -13.16
C LEU A 286 -15.02 9.34 -14.54
N LEU A 287 -16.16 9.40 -15.23
CA LEU A 287 -16.31 8.87 -16.60
C LEU A 287 -15.60 9.76 -17.63
N ASP A 288 -15.75 11.08 -17.54
CA ASP A 288 -15.13 12.07 -18.43
C ASP A 288 -13.59 12.08 -18.30
N ALA A 289 -13.07 11.83 -17.10
CA ALA A 289 -11.63 11.69 -16.86
C ALA A 289 -11.06 10.36 -17.42
N ALA A 290 -11.91 9.35 -17.64
CA ALA A 290 -11.50 8.03 -18.10
C ALA A 290 -11.50 7.91 -19.63
N PRO A 291 -10.60 7.11 -20.24
CA PRO A 291 -10.61 6.94 -21.69
C PRO A 291 -11.87 6.20 -22.17
N GLU A 292 -12.76 6.90 -22.88
CA GLU A 292 -14.00 6.36 -23.46
C GLU A 292 -13.76 5.04 -24.22
N ALA A 293 -12.65 4.96 -24.96
CA ALA A 293 -12.29 3.80 -25.78
C ALA A 293 -12.06 2.49 -24.99
N LEU A 294 -11.83 2.55 -23.68
CA LEU A 294 -11.71 1.40 -22.78
C LEU A 294 -13.08 0.87 -22.28
N GLY A 295 -14.17 1.63 -22.46
CA GLY A 295 -15.52 1.21 -22.09
C GLY A 295 -15.71 1.03 -20.57
N VAL A 296 -15.17 1.95 -19.77
CA VAL A 296 -15.22 1.91 -18.30
C VAL A 296 -16.66 1.84 -17.81
N ARG A 297 -16.90 0.93 -16.86
CA ARG A 297 -18.18 0.78 -16.15
C ARG A 297 -17.98 1.32 -14.73
N LEU A 298 -18.88 2.20 -14.26
CA LEU A 298 -18.75 2.81 -12.94
C LEU A 298 -19.83 2.31 -11.98
N GLY A 299 -19.44 1.93 -10.77
CA GLY A 299 -20.37 1.55 -9.71
C GLY A 299 -20.17 2.40 -8.45
N LEU A 300 -21.27 2.91 -7.89
CA LEU A 300 -21.29 3.72 -6.67
C LEU A 300 -22.06 3.00 -5.56
N ALA A 301 -21.44 2.75 -4.40
CA ALA A 301 -22.12 2.18 -3.23
C ALA A 301 -21.38 2.48 -1.92
N GLY A 302 -22.02 2.17 -0.78
CA GLY A 302 -21.39 2.33 0.54
C GLY A 302 -20.45 1.19 0.98
N SER A 303 -20.40 0.08 0.24
CA SER A 303 -19.44 -0.99 0.47
C SER A 303 -18.65 -1.34 -0.79
N ARG A 304 -17.40 -1.79 -0.60
CA ARG A 304 -16.46 -2.08 -1.68
C ARG A 304 -17.03 -3.11 -2.64
N PHE A 305 -17.50 -4.25 -2.11
CA PHE A 305 -18.13 -5.28 -2.93
C PHE A 305 -19.36 -4.79 -3.70
N THR A 306 -20.25 -4.00 -3.06
CA THR A 306 -21.46 -3.51 -3.74
C THR A 306 -21.12 -2.53 -4.86
N ALA A 307 -20.10 -1.66 -4.68
CA ALA A 307 -19.64 -0.76 -5.73
C ALA A 307 -19.08 -1.53 -6.93
N ARG A 308 -18.29 -2.59 -6.68
CA ARG A 308 -17.79 -3.50 -7.72
C ARG A 308 -18.91 -4.25 -8.45
N ALA A 309 -19.90 -4.75 -7.70
CA ALA A 309 -21.06 -5.43 -8.28
C ALA A 309 -21.89 -4.47 -9.15
N ALA A 310 -22.12 -3.23 -8.70
CA ALA A 310 -22.76 -2.17 -9.48
C ALA A 310 -21.99 -1.89 -10.78
N ALA A 311 -20.66 -1.79 -10.72
CA ALA A 311 -19.81 -1.60 -11.89
C ALA A 311 -19.86 -2.80 -12.87
N SER A 312 -20.00 -4.03 -12.38
CA SER A 312 -20.11 -5.21 -13.25
C SER A 312 -21.44 -5.26 -14.03
N VAL A 313 -22.52 -4.76 -13.42
CA VAL A 313 -23.87 -4.69 -14.02
C VAL A 313 -24.04 -3.46 -14.93
N ALA A 314 -23.33 -2.36 -14.64
CA ALA A 314 -23.37 -1.16 -15.46
C ALA A 314 -22.93 -1.40 -16.91
N SER A 315 -23.49 -0.63 -17.84
CA SER A 315 -23.07 -0.64 -19.25
C SER A 315 -21.73 0.10 -19.43
N PRO A 316 -20.92 -0.23 -20.45
CA PRO A 316 -19.73 0.54 -20.81
C PRO A 316 -20.07 2.03 -21.01
N GLY A 317 -19.30 2.93 -20.40
CA GLY A 317 -19.54 4.37 -20.42
C GLY A 317 -20.69 4.85 -19.54
N ALA A 318 -21.30 3.97 -18.73
CA ALA A 318 -22.39 4.31 -17.82
C ALA A 318 -22.02 4.02 -16.35
N TRP A 319 -22.82 4.57 -15.45
CA TRP A 319 -22.69 4.38 -14.01
C TRP A 319 -23.97 3.82 -13.37
N LEU A 320 -23.83 3.14 -12.24
CA LEU A 320 -24.95 2.62 -11.44
C LEU A 320 -24.72 2.87 -9.96
N ARG A 321 -25.74 3.36 -9.25
CA ARG A 321 -25.73 3.61 -7.81
C ARG A 321 -26.61 2.60 -7.07
N VAL A 322 -26.09 2.06 -5.99
CA VAL A 322 -26.82 1.20 -5.04
C VAL A 322 -26.68 1.81 -3.65
N GLY A 323 -27.79 2.23 -3.05
CA GLY A 323 -27.84 2.70 -1.66
C GLY A 323 -27.79 1.55 -0.65
N ASP A 324 -27.36 1.88 0.57
CA ASP A 324 -27.10 0.87 1.61
C ASP A 324 -28.37 0.18 2.13
N ALA A 325 -29.55 0.78 1.92
CA ALA A 325 -30.81 0.23 2.41
C ALA A 325 -31.32 -0.88 1.49
N GLU A 326 -31.22 -0.66 0.18
CA GLU A 326 -31.61 -1.57 -0.89
C GLU A 326 -30.50 -2.56 -1.28
N ALA A 327 -29.24 -2.32 -0.89
CA ALA A 327 -28.07 -3.11 -1.29
C ALA A 327 -28.27 -4.63 -1.15
N ARG A 328 -28.86 -5.11 -0.05
CA ARG A 328 -29.11 -6.53 0.16
C ARG A 328 -30.12 -7.13 -0.82
N GLU A 329 -31.18 -6.39 -1.13
CA GLU A 329 -32.24 -6.84 -2.06
C GLU A 329 -31.75 -6.76 -3.51
N TRP A 330 -31.00 -5.71 -3.84
CA TRP A 330 -30.37 -5.53 -5.15
C TRP A 330 -29.27 -6.56 -5.44
N LEU A 331 -28.47 -6.93 -4.43
CA LEU A 331 -27.45 -7.97 -4.56
C LEU A 331 -28.04 -9.39 -4.68
N ALA A 332 -29.17 -9.67 -4.02
CA ALA A 332 -29.74 -11.01 -3.93
C ALA A 332 -29.84 -11.80 -5.26
N PRO A 333 -30.33 -11.24 -6.39
CA PRO A 333 -30.42 -11.98 -7.66
C PRO A 333 -29.10 -12.14 -8.42
N LEU A 334 -28.00 -11.49 -7.99
CA LEU A 334 -26.72 -11.56 -8.71
C LEU A 334 -26.03 -12.92 -8.51
N PRO A 335 -25.17 -13.37 -9.45
CA PRO A 335 -24.54 -14.68 -9.38
C PRO A 335 -23.40 -14.74 -8.35
N THR A 336 -23.23 -15.91 -7.70
CA THR A 336 -22.13 -16.19 -6.77
C THR A 336 -20.74 -16.05 -7.40
N ALA A 337 -20.62 -16.14 -8.73
CA ALA A 337 -19.39 -15.90 -9.48
C ALA A 337 -18.77 -14.50 -9.25
N LEU A 338 -19.56 -13.49 -8.83
CA LEU A 338 -19.03 -12.16 -8.48
C LEU A 338 -18.22 -12.15 -7.18
N LEU A 339 -18.38 -13.16 -6.31
CA LEU A 339 -17.74 -13.20 -5.00
C LEU A 339 -16.21 -13.38 -5.11
N PRO A 340 -15.42 -12.75 -4.23
CA PRO A 340 -13.97 -12.92 -4.14
C PRO A 340 -13.61 -14.25 -3.46
N LEU A 341 -14.06 -15.35 -4.06
CA LEU A 341 -13.79 -16.73 -3.69
C LEU A 341 -12.81 -17.36 -4.70
N ASP A 342 -12.05 -18.34 -4.23
CA ASP A 342 -11.21 -19.19 -5.07
C ASP A 342 -12.06 -20.22 -5.84
N GLU A 343 -11.47 -20.82 -6.88
CA GLU A 343 -12.22 -21.67 -7.82
C GLU A 343 -12.83 -22.90 -7.13
N ALA A 344 -12.11 -23.54 -6.22
CA ALA A 344 -12.63 -24.69 -5.45
C ALA A 344 -13.87 -24.30 -4.60
N SER A 345 -13.88 -23.10 -4.02
CA SER A 345 -15.06 -22.58 -3.32
C SER A 345 -16.23 -22.29 -4.26
N ARG A 346 -15.97 -21.79 -5.48
CA ARG A 346 -17.02 -21.55 -6.50
C ARG A 346 -17.61 -22.86 -7.02
N GLU A 347 -16.78 -23.85 -7.35
CA GLU A 347 -17.20 -25.19 -7.72
C GLU A 347 -18.06 -25.82 -6.63
N TRP A 348 -17.66 -25.68 -5.36
CA TRP A 348 -18.43 -26.19 -4.22
C TRP A 348 -19.81 -25.51 -4.07
N LEU A 349 -19.89 -24.19 -4.24
CA LEU A 349 -21.19 -23.48 -4.28
C LEU A 349 -22.08 -23.99 -5.42
N GLY A 350 -21.49 -24.21 -6.62
CA GLY A 350 -22.18 -24.79 -7.76
C GLY A 350 -22.71 -26.19 -7.52
N LEU A 351 -21.93 -27.07 -6.86
CA LEU A 351 -22.33 -28.43 -6.48
C LEU A 351 -23.50 -28.44 -5.46
N LEU A 352 -23.65 -27.39 -4.66
CA LEU A 352 -24.80 -27.21 -3.76
C LEU A 352 -26.01 -26.53 -4.43
N GLY A 353 -25.90 -26.10 -5.70
CA GLY A 353 -26.94 -25.33 -6.38
C GLY A 353 -27.06 -23.87 -5.90
N LEU A 354 -26.06 -23.35 -5.19
CA LEU A 354 -26.02 -21.96 -4.68
C LEU A 354 -25.58 -21.01 -5.80
N ALA A 355 -26.52 -20.69 -6.69
CA ALA A 355 -26.26 -19.90 -7.89
C ALA A 355 -26.21 -18.39 -7.62
N THR A 356 -26.95 -17.88 -6.63
CA THR A 356 -27.12 -16.45 -6.35
C THR A 356 -26.54 -16.00 -5.01
N LEU A 357 -26.24 -14.70 -4.89
CA LEU A 357 -25.85 -14.09 -3.61
C LEU A 357 -26.95 -14.23 -2.56
N GLY A 358 -28.22 -14.18 -2.99
CA GLY A 358 -29.38 -14.43 -2.14
C GLY A 358 -29.33 -15.81 -1.49
N ASP A 359 -29.06 -16.86 -2.27
CA ASP A 359 -28.94 -18.24 -1.76
C ASP A 359 -27.90 -18.32 -0.64
N LEU A 360 -26.69 -17.80 -0.87
CA LEU A 360 -25.61 -17.76 0.13
C LEU A 360 -26.00 -16.93 1.37
N ALA A 361 -26.67 -15.80 1.17
CA ALA A 361 -27.08 -14.86 2.23
C ALA A 361 -28.20 -15.39 3.14
N THR A 362 -28.91 -16.45 2.73
CA THR A 362 -29.88 -17.16 3.60
C THR A 362 -29.22 -18.18 4.54
N LEU A 363 -28.03 -18.68 4.19
CA LEU A 363 -27.36 -19.71 4.99
C LEU A 363 -26.88 -19.16 6.34
N PRO A 364 -26.83 -19.98 7.40
CA PRO A 364 -26.21 -19.60 8.66
C PRO A 364 -24.72 -19.29 8.47
N ARG A 365 -24.29 -18.06 8.78
CA ARG A 365 -22.90 -17.60 8.61
C ARG A 365 -21.85 -18.60 9.13
N HIS A 366 -22.09 -19.18 10.30
CA HIS A 366 -21.15 -20.13 10.93
C HIS A 366 -20.98 -21.42 10.12
N ALA A 367 -21.98 -21.85 9.35
CA ALA A 367 -21.89 -23.02 8.48
C ALA A 367 -21.06 -22.69 7.21
N VAL A 368 -21.26 -21.50 6.65
CA VAL A 368 -20.45 -20.99 5.53
C VAL A 368 -18.99 -20.82 5.96
N GLU A 369 -18.72 -20.24 7.13
CA GLU A 369 -17.37 -20.12 7.70
C GLU A 369 -16.73 -21.47 8.06
N ALA A 370 -17.52 -22.46 8.49
CA ALA A 370 -16.99 -23.79 8.82
C ALA A 370 -16.49 -24.54 7.56
N GLN A 371 -17.14 -24.33 6.41
CA GLN A 371 -16.76 -24.98 5.15
C GLN A 371 -15.72 -24.18 4.36
N LEU A 372 -15.97 -22.89 4.13
CA LEU A 372 -15.20 -22.02 3.24
C LEU A 372 -14.22 -21.12 4.01
N GLY A 373 -14.04 -21.38 5.31
CA GLY A 373 -13.14 -20.65 6.19
C GLY A 373 -13.45 -19.15 6.29
N ALA A 374 -12.41 -18.37 6.59
CA ALA A 374 -12.52 -16.91 6.67
C ALA A 374 -12.86 -16.24 5.32
N GLY A 375 -12.59 -16.91 4.19
CA GLY A 375 -13.01 -16.45 2.86
C GLY A 375 -14.54 -16.47 2.72
N GLY A 376 -15.16 -17.60 3.07
CA GLY A 376 -16.61 -17.75 3.14
C GLY A 376 -17.31 -16.74 4.05
N GLY A 377 -16.74 -16.47 5.23
CA GLY A 377 -17.28 -15.46 6.15
C GLY A 377 -17.32 -14.05 5.55
N ARG A 378 -16.28 -13.66 4.80
CA ARG A 378 -16.27 -12.39 4.04
C ARG A 378 -17.24 -12.41 2.86
N ALA A 379 -17.29 -13.52 2.12
CA ALA A 379 -18.22 -13.68 1.00
C ALA A 379 -19.69 -13.63 1.43
N TRP A 380 -20.04 -14.17 2.61
CA TRP A 380 -21.37 -14.08 3.21
C TRP A 380 -21.75 -12.65 3.60
N LEU A 381 -20.81 -11.88 4.16
CA LEU A 381 -21.02 -10.44 4.44
C LEU A 381 -21.19 -9.64 3.13
N ALA A 382 -20.32 -9.89 2.15
CA ALA A 382 -20.36 -9.28 0.82
C ALA A 382 -21.70 -9.52 0.11
N ALA A 383 -22.19 -10.76 0.10
CA ALA A 383 -23.49 -11.15 -0.47
C ALA A 383 -24.70 -10.41 0.15
N ARG A 384 -24.52 -9.79 1.32
CA ARG A 384 -25.54 -9.02 2.05
C ARG A 384 -25.36 -7.50 1.94
N GLY A 385 -24.31 -7.05 1.25
CA GLY A 385 -23.89 -5.63 1.22
C GLY A 385 -23.11 -5.19 2.47
N GLU A 386 -22.95 -6.07 3.46
CA GLU A 386 -22.33 -5.80 4.78
C GLU A 386 -20.78 -5.88 4.74
N ASP A 387 -20.17 -5.55 3.61
CA ASP A 387 -18.71 -5.57 3.42
C ASP A 387 -18.04 -4.33 4.04
N ALA A 388 -17.41 -4.52 5.20
CA ALA A 388 -16.67 -3.49 5.92
C ALA A 388 -15.20 -3.35 5.48
N THR A 389 -14.78 -3.97 4.35
CA THR A 389 -13.39 -3.89 3.86
C THR A 389 -13.05 -2.45 3.45
N PRO A 390 -12.09 -1.78 4.12
CA PRO A 390 -11.68 -0.44 3.73
C PRO A 390 -10.92 -0.48 2.40
N ILE A 391 -10.96 0.61 1.64
CA ILE A 391 -9.96 0.81 0.59
C ILE A 391 -8.59 1.07 1.23
N THR A 392 -7.52 0.70 0.54
CA THR A 392 -6.13 0.95 0.90
C THR A 392 -5.54 1.92 -0.12
N PRO A 393 -5.61 3.25 0.12
CA PRO A 393 -5.16 4.24 -0.85
C PRO A 393 -3.70 4.04 -1.25
N MET A 394 -3.43 4.13 -2.55
CA MET A 394 -2.09 4.09 -3.10
C MET A 394 -1.28 5.25 -2.53
N VAL A 395 -0.17 4.92 -1.85
CA VAL A 395 0.81 5.93 -1.47
C VAL A 395 1.49 6.43 -2.75
N ARG A 396 0.93 7.51 -3.33
CA ARG A 396 1.54 8.32 -4.39
C ARG A 396 2.72 9.10 -3.81
N GLY A 397 3.75 8.38 -3.38
CA GLY A 397 5.06 8.95 -3.13
C GLY A 397 5.57 9.60 -4.42
N GLU A 398 6.20 10.76 -4.29
CA GLU A 398 6.65 11.55 -5.42
C GLU A 398 7.67 10.75 -6.26
N ARG A 399 7.38 10.63 -7.55
CA ARG A 399 8.14 9.83 -8.53
C ARG A 399 8.52 10.72 -9.70
N VAL A 400 9.70 10.48 -10.25
CA VAL A 400 10.17 11.15 -11.46
C VAL A 400 10.43 10.11 -12.53
N VAL A 401 9.52 10.06 -13.51
CA VAL A 401 9.60 9.15 -14.66
C VAL A 401 10.12 9.92 -15.88
N GLU A 402 11.28 9.51 -16.38
CA GLU A 402 11.80 9.88 -17.70
C GLU A 402 11.54 8.74 -18.69
N ARG A 403 11.25 9.09 -19.95
CA ARG A 403 11.00 8.14 -21.04
C ARG A 403 11.81 8.51 -22.29
N ALA A 404 12.12 7.52 -23.11
CA ALA A 404 12.70 7.64 -24.43
C ALA A 404 11.99 6.63 -25.35
N GLN A 405 11.36 7.12 -26.41
CA GLN A 405 10.99 6.30 -27.56
C GLN A 405 12.21 6.26 -28.49
N THR A 406 12.48 5.11 -29.10
CA THR A 406 13.67 4.87 -29.91
C THR A 406 13.29 4.40 -31.29
N GLU A 407 13.55 5.23 -32.29
CA GLU A 407 13.33 4.93 -33.71
C GLU A 407 14.64 5.22 -34.48
N PRO A 408 15.31 4.20 -35.06
CA PRO A 408 14.94 2.78 -35.01
C PRO A 408 15.04 2.17 -33.59
N PRO A 409 14.35 1.04 -33.34
CA PRO A 409 14.45 0.27 -32.11
C PRO A 409 15.88 -0.13 -31.75
N LEU A 410 16.18 -0.21 -30.46
CA LEU A 410 17.51 -0.59 -29.98
C LEU A 410 17.67 -2.12 -29.93
N THR A 411 18.73 -2.61 -30.57
CA THR A 411 19.12 -4.03 -30.57
C THR A 411 20.47 -4.29 -29.87
N ALA A 412 21.30 -3.27 -29.67
CA ALA A 412 22.61 -3.37 -29.03
C ALA A 412 22.56 -2.93 -27.55
N LEU A 413 23.15 -3.75 -26.66
CA LEU A 413 23.20 -3.50 -25.22
C LEU A 413 23.89 -2.16 -24.89
N GLU A 414 24.91 -1.77 -25.64
CA GLU A 414 25.62 -0.50 -25.50
C GLU A 414 24.70 0.70 -25.73
N ALA A 415 23.76 0.61 -26.68
CA ALA A 415 22.78 1.66 -26.96
C ALA A 415 21.72 1.75 -25.85
N VAL A 416 21.31 0.60 -25.30
CA VAL A 416 20.40 0.53 -24.14
C VAL A 416 21.04 1.14 -22.90
N LEU A 417 22.29 0.77 -22.60
CA LEU A 417 23.10 1.36 -21.53
C LEU A 417 23.27 2.87 -21.73
N HIS A 418 23.60 3.33 -22.94
CA HIS A 418 23.73 4.74 -23.24
C HIS A 418 22.42 5.50 -22.97
N THR A 419 21.29 4.97 -23.44
CA THR A 419 19.98 5.60 -23.33
C THR A 419 19.49 5.65 -21.87
N PHE A 420 19.68 4.57 -21.08
CA PHE A 420 19.44 4.62 -19.64
C PHE A 420 20.37 5.62 -18.93
N GLY A 421 21.63 5.74 -19.35
CA GLY A 421 22.57 6.73 -18.82
C GLY A 421 22.18 8.19 -19.11
N GLN A 422 21.51 8.43 -20.25
CA GLN A 422 20.88 9.72 -20.58
C GLN A 422 19.59 9.96 -19.77
N LEU A 423 18.71 8.96 -19.68
CA LEU A 423 17.47 9.02 -18.89
C LEU A 423 17.75 9.34 -17.41
N LEU A 424 18.77 8.70 -16.83
CA LEU A 424 19.22 8.98 -15.46
C LEU A 424 19.70 10.43 -15.30
N GLY A 425 20.45 10.94 -16.28
CA GLY A 425 20.90 12.34 -16.30
C GLY A 425 19.73 13.33 -16.34
N ARG A 426 18.76 13.10 -17.24
CA ARG A 426 17.53 13.91 -17.32
C ARG A 426 16.71 13.86 -16.04
N ALA A 427 16.54 12.67 -15.46
CA ALA A 427 15.74 12.46 -14.26
C ALA A 427 16.34 13.19 -13.04
N LEU A 428 17.66 13.12 -12.86
CA LEU A 428 18.38 13.84 -11.80
C LEU A 428 18.41 15.37 -12.01
N ALA A 429 18.34 15.83 -13.27
CA ALA A 429 18.28 17.25 -13.59
C ALA A 429 16.89 17.88 -13.36
N ARG A 430 15.83 17.09 -13.07
CA ARG A 430 14.50 17.65 -12.80
C ARG A 430 14.49 18.48 -11.51
N PRO A 431 13.82 19.66 -11.49
CA PRO A 431 13.72 20.49 -10.28
C PRO A 431 13.16 19.75 -9.06
N SER A 432 12.23 18.81 -9.25
CA SER A 432 11.65 17.99 -8.17
C SER A 432 12.64 17.01 -7.52
N VAL A 433 13.76 16.71 -8.16
CA VAL A 433 14.84 15.86 -7.60
C VAL A 433 15.98 16.70 -7.00
N HIS A 434 16.04 17.99 -7.33
CA HIS A 434 17.15 18.85 -6.93
C HIS A 434 17.31 18.93 -5.41
N GLY A 435 18.51 18.64 -4.92
CA GLY A 435 18.84 18.64 -3.48
C GLY A 435 18.25 17.49 -2.65
N ARG A 436 17.59 16.51 -3.28
CA ARG A 436 17.01 15.30 -2.67
C ARG A 436 17.81 14.05 -3.03
N LEU A 437 17.56 12.97 -2.30
CA LEU A 437 18.20 11.67 -2.50
C LEU A 437 17.20 10.64 -3.00
N VAL A 438 17.62 9.81 -3.96
CA VAL A 438 16.81 8.71 -4.51
C VAL A 438 17.01 7.47 -3.64
N ARG A 439 15.93 6.81 -3.21
CA ARG A 439 15.97 5.53 -2.48
C ARG A 439 15.76 4.31 -3.39
N ALA A 440 14.97 4.45 -4.44
CA ALA A 440 14.69 3.38 -5.39
C ALA A 440 14.70 3.90 -6.82
N VAL A 441 15.17 3.05 -7.74
CA VAL A 441 15.06 3.29 -9.18
C VAL A 441 14.38 2.08 -9.81
N ARG A 442 13.46 2.32 -10.71
CA ARG A 442 12.85 1.31 -11.57
C ARG A 442 13.26 1.57 -13.01
N LEU A 443 13.70 0.52 -13.66
CA LEU A 443 14.05 0.49 -15.07
C LEU A 443 12.99 -0.34 -15.79
N THR A 444 12.50 0.18 -16.90
CA THR A 444 11.54 -0.52 -17.76
C THR A 444 12.03 -0.42 -19.20
N ALA A 445 12.01 -1.54 -19.91
CA ALA A 445 12.23 -1.60 -21.35
C ALA A 445 11.02 -2.29 -21.98
N VAL A 446 10.54 -1.74 -23.10
CA VAL A 446 9.39 -2.24 -23.84
C VAL A 446 9.84 -2.57 -25.26
N THR A 447 9.57 -3.79 -25.72
CA THR A 447 9.89 -4.21 -27.09
C THR A 447 8.90 -3.63 -28.11
N GLU A 448 9.21 -3.73 -29.41
CA GLU A 448 8.23 -3.42 -30.47
C GLU A 448 6.92 -4.22 -30.32
N ASP A 449 7.02 -5.48 -29.88
CA ASP A 449 5.89 -6.37 -29.60
C ASP A 449 5.20 -6.10 -28.25
N GLU A 450 5.57 -5.01 -27.57
CA GLU A 450 5.04 -4.56 -26.27
C GLU A 450 5.21 -5.53 -25.10
N GLN A 451 6.23 -6.40 -25.17
CA GLN A 451 6.72 -7.16 -24.03
C GLN A 451 7.49 -6.25 -23.08
N VAL A 452 7.42 -6.52 -21.77
CA VAL A 452 7.95 -5.63 -20.72
C VAL A 452 9.02 -6.32 -19.91
N TRP A 453 10.24 -5.79 -20.00
CA TRP A 453 11.27 -6.05 -19.02
C TRP A 453 11.21 -4.97 -17.93
N GLU A 454 10.99 -5.35 -16.67
CA GLU A 454 11.09 -4.45 -15.51
C GLU A 454 12.16 -4.93 -14.52
N ARG A 455 12.99 -4.01 -14.03
CA ARG A 455 13.84 -4.21 -12.85
C ARG A 455 13.77 -3.04 -11.89
N ARG A 456 13.36 -3.31 -10.65
CA ARG A 456 13.41 -2.37 -9.52
C ARG A 456 14.65 -2.61 -8.67
N ARG A 457 15.42 -1.54 -8.40
CA ARG A 457 16.53 -1.53 -7.44
C ARG A 457 16.24 -0.56 -6.31
N VAL A 458 16.20 -1.10 -5.10
CA VAL A 458 16.18 -0.31 -3.85
C VAL A 458 17.60 -0.22 -3.34
N LEU A 459 18.07 0.98 -3.06
CA LEU A 459 19.44 1.25 -2.64
C LEU A 459 19.57 1.13 -1.12
N THR A 460 20.69 0.60 -0.63
CA THR A 460 20.96 0.47 0.82
C THR A 460 21.05 1.83 1.51
N GLU A 461 21.60 2.83 0.82
CA GLU A 461 21.64 4.24 1.23
C GLU A 461 20.99 5.09 0.13
N PRO A 462 20.13 6.09 0.45
CA PRO A 462 19.67 7.05 -0.54
C PRO A 462 20.83 7.86 -1.12
N THR A 463 20.79 8.18 -2.42
CA THR A 463 21.83 9.01 -3.04
C THR A 463 21.31 9.85 -4.21
N GLY A 464 21.92 11.02 -4.44
CA GLY A 464 21.75 11.84 -5.64
C GLY A 464 22.97 11.80 -6.58
N ASP A 465 24.02 11.05 -6.21
CA ASP A 465 25.26 10.89 -6.99
C ASP A 465 24.98 10.00 -8.21
N ARG A 466 25.12 10.60 -9.41
CA ARG A 466 24.86 9.94 -10.70
C ARG A 466 25.74 8.70 -10.90
N ASP A 467 27.02 8.74 -10.52
CA ASP A 467 27.96 7.65 -10.77
C ASP A 467 27.70 6.48 -9.84
N ARG A 468 27.27 6.72 -8.60
CA ARG A 468 26.80 5.67 -7.68
C ARG A 468 25.51 5.03 -8.17
N LEU A 469 24.54 5.83 -8.61
CA LEU A 469 23.29 5.34 -9.19
C LEU A 469 23.59 4.48 -10.42
N TRP A 470 24.43 4.97 -11.32
CA TRP A 470 24.81 4.23 -12.53
C TRP A 470 25.51 2.91 -12.20
N THR A 471 26.45 2.91 -11.25
CA THR A 471 27.17 1.71 -10.79
C THR A 471 26.23 0.67 -10.18
N ALA A 472 25.18 1.08 -9.46
CA ALA A 472 24.17 0.18 -8.89
C ALA A 472 23.20 -0.38 -9.95
N LEU A 473 22.92 0.37 -11.02
CA LEU A 473 21.95 0.02 -12.05
C LEU A 473 22.56 -0.83 -13.17
N ARG A 474 23.76 -0.46 -13.65
CA ARG A 474 24.43 -1.07 -14.80
C ARG A 474 24.46 -2.61 -14.79
N PRO A 475 24.84 -3.31 -13.70
CA PRO A 475 24.86 -4.78 -13.67
C PRO A 475 23.47 -5.42 -13.88
N SER A 476 22.39 -4.68 -13.61
CA SER A 476 21.03 -5.16 -13.84
C SER A 476 20.61 -5.06 -15.29
N ILE A 477 21.16 -4.09 -16.03
CA ILE A 477 20.93 -3.91 -17.47
C ILE A 477 21.83 -4.88 -18.26
N GLU A 478 23.06 -5.11 -17.81
CA GLU A 478 23.98 -6.07 -18.44
C GLU A 478 23.54 -7.53 -18.25
N ALA A 479 22.83 -7.85 -17.17
CA ALA A 479 22.19 -9.14 -16.94
C ALA A 479 20.72 -9.19 -17.44
N ALA A 480 20.34 -8.30 -18.35
CA ALA A 480 19.01 -8.29 -18.95
C ALA A 480 18.98 -9.18 -20.19
N GLU A 481 18.05 -10.12 -20.20
CA GLU A 481 17.57 -10.77 -21.43
C GLU A 481 16.34 -9.97 -21.89
N PHE A 482 16.32 -9.61 -23.17
CA PHE A 482 15.24 -8.85 -23.81
C PHE A 482 14.66 -9.70 -24.94
N ASP A 483 13.33 -9.85 -24.97
CA ASP A 483 12.63 -10.74 -25.91
C ASP A 483 12.47 -10.16 -27.33
N GLY A 484 13.17 -9.07 -27.66
CA GLY A 484 13.11 -8.42 -28.98
C GLY A 484 13.75 -7.04 -29.02
N PRO A 485 13.68 -6.35 -30.17
CA PRO A 485 14.14 -4.96 -30.32
C PRO A 485 13.35 -4.02 -29.39
N ILE A 486 14.06 -3.11 -28.71
CA ILE A 486 13.47 -2.21 -27.72
C ILE A 486 12.98 -0.92 -28.39
N ALA A 487 11.70 -0.60 -28.23
CA ALA A 487 11.04 0.58 -28.78
C ALA A 487 10.85 1.72 -27.76
N GLU A 488 10.74 1.40 -26.46
CA GLU A 488 10.65 2.38 -25.38
C GLU A 488 11.53 2.00 -24.19
N LEU A 489 12.25 2.98 -23.64
CA LEU A 489 12.97 2.88 -22.36
C LEU A 489 12.41 3.90 -21.38
N ALA A 490 12.12 3.46 -20.15
CA ALA A 490 11.65 4.32 -19.07
C ALA A 490 12.48 4.12 -17.79
N LEU A 491 12.76 5.22 -17.10
CA LEU A 491 13.47 5.25 -15.82
C LEU A 491 12.65 6.06 -14.81
N GLU A 492 12.25 5.40 -13.73
CA GLU A 492 11.50 5.99 -12.62
C GLU A 492 12.41 6.11 -11.39
N LEU A 493 12.63 7.34 -10.91
CA LEU A 493 13.20 7.62 -9.59
C LEU A 493 12.08 7.66 -8.55
N GLY A 494 12.23 6.96 -7.43
CA GLY A 494 11.23 6.87 -6.38
C GLY A 494 11.82 6.85 -4.96
N GLY A 495 10.97 7.12 -3.98
CA GLY A 495 11.39 7.30 -2.59
C GLY A 495 12.32 8.51 -2.44
N LEU A 496 11.96 9.62 -3.09
CA LEU A 496 12.72 10.87 -3.08
C LEU A 496 12.66 11.52 -1.69
N THR A 497 13.75 11.41 -0.92
CA THR A 497 13.84 11.94 0.45
C THR A 497 14.66 13.23 0.51
N ALA A 498 14.26 14.14 1.39
CA ALA A 498 15.06 15.32 1.76
C ALA A 498 16.06 15.03 2.89
N GLU A 499 15.99 13.85 3.51
CA GLU A 499 16.86 13.48 4.64
C GLU A 499 18.32 13.37 4.21
N ARG A 500 19.18 14.21 4.82
CA ARG A 500 20.64 14.19 4.65
C ARG A 500 21.36 13.41 5.77
N GLY A 501 20.61 12.63 6.54
CA GLY A 501 21.11 11.86 7.67
C GLY A 501 21.93 10.65 7.24
N ARG A 502 23.25 10.79 7.10
CA ARG A 502 24.16 9.64 7.06
C ARG A 502 24.45 9.14 8.47
N GLN A 503 23.97 7.94 8.80
CA GLN A 503 24.52 7.20 9.94
C GLN A 503 25.96 6.80 9.60
N GLY A 504 26.93 7.50 10.17
CA GLY A 504 28.34 7.20 9.97
C GLY A 504 28.71 5.80 10.48
N ARG A 505 29.61 5.11 9.78
CA ARG A 505 30.15 3.83 10.26
C ARG A 505 30.86 4.02 11.61
N LEU A 506 30.54 3.15 12.57
CA LEU A 506 31.15 3.14 13.91
C LEU A 506 32.69 3.01 13.83
N LEU A 507 33.17 2.26 12.85
CA LEU A 507 34.59 2.15 12.49
C LEU A 507 34.85 2.95 11.20
N ARG A 508 35.75 3.94 11.30
CA ARG A 508 35.98 4.96 10.27
C ARG A 508 37.04 4.54 9.26
N GLU A 509 36.66 4.36 7.99
CA GLU A 509 37.61 4.27 6.89
C GLU A 509 38.35 5.60 6.70
N ARG A 510 39.69 5.58 6.69
CA ARG A 510 40.54 6.79 6.65
C ARG A 510 40.41 7.63 5.36
N GLY A 511 39.75 7.10 4.32
CA GLY A 511 39.58 7.78 3.02
C GLY A 511 38.38 8.72 2.92
N GLY A 512 37.22 8.34 3.49
CA GLY A 512 35.94 9.04 3.25
C GLY A 512 35.94 10.51 3.67
N ARG A 513 36.43 10.80 4.89
CA ARG A 513 36.53 12.17 5.43
C ARG A 513 37.25 13.14 4.51
N ARG A 514 38.34 12.72 3.85
CA ARG A 514 39.12 13.63 2.99
C ARG A 514 38.32 14.10 1.78
N ARG A 515 37.41 13.25 1.25
CA ARG A 515 36.62 13.59 0.07
C ARG A 515 35.42 14.46 0.46
N GLU A 516 34.68 14.08 1.49
CA GLU A 516 33.56 14.90 2.01
C GLU A 516 34.03 16.30 2.45
N GLN A 517 35.20 16.41 3.10
CA GLN A 517 35.82 17.70 3.45
C GLN A 517 36.29 18.49 2.22
N LEU A 518 36.78 17.82 1.17
CA LEU A 518 37.11 18.45 -0.12
C LEU A 518 35.86 19.00 -0.80
N ASP A 519 34.76 18.24 -0.83
CA ASP A 519 33.50 18.63 -1.46
C ASP A 519 32.82 19.79 -0.70
N GLU A 520 32.94 19.83 0.63
CA GLU A 520 32.49 20.94 1.47
C GLU A 520 33.38 22.19 1.31
N MET A 521 34.71 22.04 1.31
CA MET A 521 35.63 23.14 0.99
C MET A 521 35.42 23.68 -0.43
N ALA A 522 35.19 22.82 -1.43
CA ALA A 522 34.94 23.22 -2.80
C ALA A 522 33.70 24.12 -2.90
N ARG A 523 32.59 23.71 -2.28
CA ARG A 523 31.35 24.51 -2.19
C ARG A 523 31.57 25.82 -1.46
N HIS A 524 32.30 25.83 -0.34
CA HIS A 524 32.65 27.08 0.38
C HIS A 524 33.49 28.04 -0.47
N LEU A 525 34.47 27.53 -1.24
CA LEU A 525 35.30 28.34 -2.13
C LEU A 525 34.48 28.89 -3.31
N GLN A 526 33.62 28.08 -3.91
CA GLN A 526 32.76 28.48 -5.03
C GLN A 526 31.73 29.53 -4.61
N LEU A 527 31.10 29.38 -3.43
CA LEU A 527 30.20 30.39 -2.86
C LEU A 527 30.90 31.72 -2.53
N ARG A 528 32.16 31.68 -2.11
CA ARG A 528 32.91 32.88 -1.69
C ARG A 528 33.60 33.61 -2.85
N TYR A 529 34.00 32.90 -3.90
CA TYR A 529 34.84 33.43 -4.98
C TYR A 529 34.23 33.28 -6.39
N GLY A 530 33.01 32.77 -6.52
CA GLY A 530 32.24 32.69 -7.78
C GLY A 530 32.70 31.62 -8.78
N GLN A 531 33.97 31.22 -8.74
CA GLN A 531 34.51 30.08 -9.48
C GLN A 531 35.17 29.08 -8.52
N ALA A 532 35.02 27.79 -8.83
CA ALA A 532 35.70 26.73 -8.11
C ALA A 532 37.21 26.76 -8.47
N ALA A 533 38.03 27.39 -7.63
CA ALA A 533 39.48 27.46 -7.81
C ALA A 533 40.21 26.10 -7.62
N LEU A 534 39.46 25.00 -7.50
CA LEU A 534 39.97 23.64 -7.40
C LEU A 534 39.93 22.99 -8.78
N ARG A 535 41.04 22.37 -9.17
CA ARG A 535 41.12 21.53 -10.37
C ARG A 535 41.48 20.10 -10.01
N ARG A 536 40.80 19.16 -10.66
CA ARG A 536 41.06 17.72 -10.56
C ARG A 536 42.02 17.31 -11.68
N VAL A 537 43.00 16.49 -11.33
CA VAL A 537 43.89 15.85 -12.31
C VAL A 537 43.13 14.70 -12.96
N VAL A 538 42.89 14.79 -14.27
CA VAL A 538 42.24 13.76 -15.08
C VAL A 538 43.30 13.10 -15.95
N ALA A 539 43.42 11.78 -15.89
CA ALA A 539 44.31 11.06 -16.79
C ALA A 539 43.68 10.97 -18.20
N LEU A 540 44.35 11.52 -19.21
CA LEU A 540 43.90 11.50 -20.61
C LEU A 540 44.52 10.33 -21.37
N ALA A 541 45.85 10.23 -21.33
CA ALA A 541 46.61 9.15 -21.97
C ALA A 541 47.65 8.59 -20.98
N PRO A 542 47.25 7.76 -19.99
CA PRO A 542 48.13 7.31 -18.90
C PRO A 542 49.46 6.69 -19.37
N LEU A 543 49.43 6.03 -20.52
CA LEU A 543 50.54 5.31 -21.15
C LEU A 543 51.38 6.18 -22.12
N SER A 544 51.05 7.46 -22.30
CA SER A 544 51.83 8.38 -23.14
C SER A 544 53.29 8.45 -22.68
N ARG A 545 54.25 8.46 -23.62
CA ARG A 545 55.66 8.71 -23.30
C ARG A 545 55.96 10.19 -22.99
N ILE A 546 55.09 11.10 -23.41
CA ILE A 546 55.15 12.54 -23.14
C ILE A 546 54.37 12.83 -21.84
N PRO A 547 55.02 13.28 -20.74
CA PRO A 547 54.39 13.49 -19.43
C PRO A 547 53.19 14.43 -19.47
N GLU A 548 53.29 15.52 -20.23
CA GLU A 548 52.29 16.59 -20.35
C GLU A 548 51.00 16.12 -21.02
N ARG A 549 51.04 14.99 -21.73
CA ARG A 549 49.86 14.35 -22.34
C ARG A 549 49.22 13.28 -21.46
N ARG A 550 49.85 12.89 -20.35
CA ARG A 550 49.28 11.87 -19.44
C ARG A 550 48.07 12.39 -18.69
N TYR A 551 48.10 13.67 -18.31
CA TYR A 551 47.12 14.29 -17.43
C TYR A 551 46.70 15.66 -17.94
N ALA A 552 45.44 16.02 -17.74
CA ALA A 552 44.94 17.38 -17.84
C ALA A 552 44.34 17.83 -16.51
N LEU A 553 44.26 19.14 -16.32
CA LEU A 553 43.51 19.75 -15.23
C LEU A 553 42.09 20.04 -15.74
N ALA A 554 41.09 19.36 -15.19
CA ALA A 554 39.69 19.72 -15.34
C ALA A 554 39.24 20.46 -14.08
N ASP A 555 38.22 21.33 -14.18
CA ASP A 555 37.67 22.00 -13.01
C ASP A 555 36.97 20.98 -12.08
N TYR A 556 37.00 21.23 -10.77
CA TYR A 556 36.42 20.34 -9.76
C TYR A 556 34.98 20.76 -9.44
N GLU A 557 34.02 20.05 -10.02
CA GLU A 557 32.61 20.14 -9.61
C GLU A 557 32.33 19.12 -8.48
N PRO A 558 31.85 19.57 -7.30
CA PRO A 558 31.61 18.74 -6.11
C PRO A 558 30.23 18.05 -6.09
#